data_AF-A0A6L9ZUW7-F1
#
_entry.id   AF-A0A6L9ZUW7-F1
#
_cell.length_a   1.000
_cell.length_b   1.000
_cell.length_c   1.000
_cell.angle_alpha   90.00
_cell.angle_beta   90.00
_cell.angle_gamma   90.00
#
_symmetry.space_group_name_H-M   'P 1'
#
loop_
_entity.id
_entity.type
_entity.pdbx_description
1 polymer ?
#
loop_
_entity_poly.entity_id
_entity_poly.type
_entity_poly.pdbx_seq_one_letter_code
_entity_poly.pdbx_strand_id
1 'polypeptide(L)'
;MDKNITQEKVNKVIKKLSDNKYERENQMTIDSFIEILKDEGLLEELARTSLDELDKDGGKNIQGSKQRKSLNVLLKIGIVTTHLCFAFLGYQIAAFLAFNFPNTAASLPQGLAINVNPQIVTDIKVQTSELEKELEDKKEESQEKDENINKLQEELTALENQLKVERENISKKDEDINKLQQEITRLQQELTALKNQPKEVPSIPEETTQVNSSQARANLKPDKERYTDLENILVNFSFENIDYAKSYRIQLVPSNTPVSYRDSPRKTVGQNDNSTQFTPRTSGNYEIRAYINTGTQWKLIERKAIEVTKVPEFKVE
;
A
#
# COMPACT_ATOMS: atom_id res chain seq x y z
N MET A 1 -40.55 16.01 46.22
CA MET A 1 -39.44 15.66 45.31
C MET A 1 -39.86 14.40 44.60
N ASP A 2 -40.04 14.51 43.29
CA ASP A 2 -40.70 13.52 42.43
C ASP A 2 -39.96 12.18 42.45
N LYS A 3 -40.65 11.13 42.88
CA LYS A 3 -40.12 9.77 43.07
C LYS A 3 -40.27 8.86 41.84
N ASN A 4 -40.67 9.42 40.70
CA ASN A 4 -40.85 8.63 39.49
C ASN A 4 -39.65 8.84 38.58
N ILE A 5 -38.96 7.74 38.27
CA ILE A 5 -38.07 7.67 37.09
C ILE A 5 -38.85 8.32 35.94
N THR A 6 -38.39 9.48 35.47
CA THR A 6 -39.18 10.23 34.50
C THR A 6 -39.17 9.47 33.18
N GLN A 7 -40.34 9.30 32.57
CA GLN A 7 -40.51 8.69 31.25
C GLN A 7 -39.52 9.26 30.23
N GLU A 8 -39.16 10.53 30.39
CA GLU A 8 -38.13 11.23 29.61
C GLU A 8 -36.75 10.58 29.67
N LYS A 9 -36.26 10.17 30.84
CA LYS A 9 -34.96 9.50 30.98
C LYS A 9 -34.97 8.10 30.37
N VAL A 10 -36.08 7.37 30.51
CA VAL A 10 -36.28 6.08 29.85
C VAL A 10 -36.25 6.24 28.34
N ASN A 11 -36.95 7.25 27.81
CA ASN A 11 -36.96 7.54 26.37
C ASN A 11 -35.57 7.97 25.86
N LYS A 12 -34.78 8.68 26.67
CA LYS A 12 -33.38 9.03 26.35
C LYS A 12 -32.48 7.80 26.27
N VAL A 13 -32.62 6.84 27.19
CA VAL A 13 -31.92 5.56 27.11
C VAL A 13 -32.34 4.77 25.87
N ILE A 14 -33.63 4.65 25.59
CA ILE A 14 -34.13 3.96 24.38
C ILE A 14 -33.56 4.60 23.12
N LYS A 15 -33.59 5.93 23.04
CA LYS A 15 -33.02 6.68 21.91
C LYS A 15 -31.53 6.45 21.80
N LYS A 16 -30.77 6.52 22.90
CA LYS A 16 -29.34 6.20 22.87
C LYS A 16 -29.10 4.78 22.40
N LEU A 17 -29.82 3.77 22.89
CA LEU A 17 -29.67 2.39 22.44
C LEU A 17 -29.96 2.23 20.94
N SER A 18 -30.86 3.04 20.38
CA SER A 18 -31.20 3.06 18.95
C SER A 18 -30.21 3.86 18.10
N ASP A 19 -29.64 4.95 18.62
CA ASP A 19 -28.73 5.84 17.89
C ASP A 19 -27.26 5.35 17.95
N ASN A 20 -26.94 4.49 18.91
CA ASN A 20 -25.56 4.15 19.19
C ASN A 20 -24.98 3.20 18.15
N LYS A 21 -23.72 3.46 17.83
CA LYS A 21 -22.84 2.84 16.82
C LYS A 21 -22.63 1.31 16.95
N TYR A 22 -23.33 0.63 17.85
CA TYR A 22 -23.20 -0.81 18.13
C TYR A 22 -23.91 -1.71 17.11
N GLU A 23 -24.78 -1.15 16.25
CA GLU A 23 -25.26 -1.85 15.05
C GLU A 23 -24.13 -2.21 14.08
N ARG A 24 -22.98 -1.49 14.12
CA ARG A 24 -21.83 -1.82 13.27
C ARG A 24 -21.03 -3.04 13.74
N GLU A 25 -21.19 -3.48 14.99
CA GLU A 25 -20.41 -4.58 15.57
C GLU A 25 -21.27 -5.74 16.08
N ASN A 26 -22.60 -5.70 15.89
CA ASN A 26 -23.56 -6.77 16.22
C ASN A 26 -23.54 -7.29 17.67
N GLN A 27 -22.88 -6.63 18.62
CA GLN A 27 -22.84 -7.06 20.01
C GLN A 27 -22.93 -5.87 20.97
N MET A 28 -24.12 -5.65 21.52
CA MET A 28 -24.28 -4.87 22.74
C MET A 28 -23.75 -5.71 23.91
N THR A 29 -22.65 -5.27 24.52
CA THR A 29 -22.14 -5.92 25.73
C THR A 29 -22.92 -5.42 26.95
N ILE A 30 -22.94 -6.23 28.02
CA ILE A 30 -23.57 -5.83 29.29
C ILE A 30 -22.91 -4.55 29.83
N ASP A 31 -21.60 -4.39 29.63
CA ASP A 31 -20.85 -3.22 30.06
C ASP A 31 -21.29 -1.94 29.34
N SER A 32 -21.51 -1.99 28.02
CA SER A 32 -21.98 -0.82 27.27
C SER A 32 -23.41 -0.42 27.64
N PHE A 33 -24.28 -1.39 27.93
CA PHE A 33 -25.61 -1.10 28.45
C PHE A 33 -25.56 -0.45 29.84
N ILE A 34 -24.68 -0.93 30.73
CA ILE A 34 -24.49 -0.34 32.07
C ILE A 34 -23.95 1.09 31.97
N GLU A 35 -23.04 1.37 31.03
CA GLU A 35 -22.55 2.74 30.80
C GLU A 35 -23.67 3.68 30.36
N ILE A 36 -24.55 3.26 29.44
CA ILE A 36 -25.69 4.09 29.01
C ILE A 36 -26.64 4.39 30.19
N LEU A 37 -26.88 3.43 31.07
CA LEU A 37 -27.70 3.64 32.27
C LEU A 37 -27.03 4.56 33.29
N LYS A 38 -25.69 4.56 33.38
CA LYS A 38 -24.94 5.49 34.22
C LYS A 38 -24.99 6.90 33.66
N ASP A 39 -24.78 7.06 32.35
CA ASP A 39 -24.79 8.36 31.66
C ASP A 39 -26.12 9.09 31.83
N GLU A 40 -27.24 8.36 31.80
CA GLU A 40 -28.57 8.95 32.00
C GLU A 40 -28.96 9.07 33.48
N GLY A 41 -28.06 8.72 34.40
CA GLY A 41 -28.28 8.76 35.86
C GLY A 41 -29.33 7.77 36.36
N LEU A 42 -29.78 6.84 35.51
CA LEU A 42 -30.80 5.85 35.87
C LEU A 42 -30.26 4.78 36.81
N LEU A 43 -28.98 4.43 36.70
CA LEU A 43 -28.39 3.41 37.58
C LEU A 43 -28.44 3.84 39.06
N GLU A 44 -28.14 5.10 39.34
CA GLU A 44 -28.17 5.66 40.69
C GLU A 44 -29.61 5.82 41.20
N GLU A 45 -30.54 6.18 40.31
CA GLU A 45 -31.95 6.35 40.62
C GLU A 45 -32.65 5.01 40.91
N LEU A 46 -32.31 3.96 40.15
CA LEU A 46 -32.74 2.58 40.40
C LEU A 46 -32.18 2.04 41.72
N ALA A 47 -30.91 2.35 42.02
CA ALA A 47 -30.27 1.97 43.27
C ALA A 47 -30.93 2.67 44.48
N ARG A 48 -31.26 3.97 44.36
CA ARG A 48 -31.95 4.73 45.41
C ARG A 48 -33.40 4.26 45.61
N THR A 49 -34.14 4.04 44.54
CA THR A 49 -35.53 3.54 44.61
C THR A 49 -35.59 2.18 45.29
N SER A 50 -34.64 1.30 44.98
CA SER A 50 -34.51 -0.01 45.62
C SER A 50 -34.19 0.07 47.13
N LEU A 51 -33.44 1.11 47.56
CA LEU A 51 -33.12 1.39 48.96
C LEU A 51 -34.32 1.97 49.72
N ASP A 52 -35.06 2.90 49.11
CA ASP A 52 -36.26 3.51 49.69
C ASP A 52 -37.40 2.50 49.90
N GLU A 53 -37.56 1.53 48.99
CA GLU A 53 -38.52 0.43 49.16
C GLU A 53 -38.10 -0.54 50.26
N LEU A 54 -36.80 -0.74 50.49
CA LEU A 54 -36.29 -1.58 51.58
C LEU A 54 -36.47 -0.96 52.96
N ASP A 55 -36.43 0.37 53.07
CA ASP A 55 -36.61 1.07 54.35
C ASP A 55 -38.08 1.10 54.80
N LYS A 56 -39.02 1.01 53.84
CA LYS A 56 -40.46 0.89 54.11
C LYS A 56 -40.88 -0.49 54.65
N ASP A 57 -40.12 -1.54 54.34
CA ASP A 57 -40.45 -2.93 54.73
C ASP A 57 -39.93 -3.36 56.13
N GLY A 58 -39.47 -2.39 56.94
CA GLY A 58 -39.43 -2.56 58.38
C GLY A 58 -38.08 -3.00 58.95
N GLY A 59 -37.47 -2.09 59.69
CA GLY A 59 -36.38 -2.39 60.61
C GLY A 59 -36.80 -3.40 61.67
N LYS A 60 -36.29 -4.63 61.57
CA LYS A 60 -35.97 -5.47 62.73
C LYS A 60 -34.58 -6.09 62.56
N ASN A 61 -33.61 -5.32 63.04
CA ASN A 61 -32.53 -5.78 63.91
C ASN A 61 -31.67 -6.96 63.42
N ILE A 62 -30.72 -6.75 62.50
CA ILE A 62 -29.54 -7.65 62.37
C ILE A 62 -28.28 -6.84 62.00
N GLN A 63 -27.41 -6.70 62.99
CA GLN A 63 -26.04 -6.18 62.90
C GLN A 63 -25.16 -7.24 62.20
N GLY A 64 -25.06 -7.13 60.87
CA GLY A 64 -24.22 -7.99 60.00
C GLY A 64 -24.13 -7.45 58.57
N SER A 65 -24.19 -6.12 58.44
CA SER A 65 -25.04 -5.47 57.43
C SER A 65 -24.33 -4.87 56.22
N LYS A 66 -23.15 -5.35 55.82
CA LYS A 66 -22.56 -4.96 54.52
C LYS A 66 -22.72 -6.05 53.46
N GLN A 67 -22.38 -7.31 53.77
CA GLN A 67 -22.48 -8.41 52.79
C GLN A 67 -23.93 -8.83 52.47
N ARG A 68 -24.86 -8.75 53.43
CA ARG A 68 -26.29 -9.04 53.16
C ARG A 68 -26.98 -7.95 52.35
N LYS A 69 -26.53 -6.69 52.45
CA LYS A 69 -27.07 -5.58 51.67
C LYS A 69 -26.63 -5.68 50.20
N SER A 70 -25.37 -6.04 49.92
CA SER A 70 -24.91 -6.27 48.55
C SER A 70 -25.59 -7.49 47.90
N LEU A 71 -25.84 -8.55 48.67
CA LEU A 71 -26.50 -9.75 48.14
C LEU A 71 -27.97 -9.51 47.78
N ASN A 72 -28.71 -8.74 48.60
CA ASN A 72 -30.10 -8.39 48.30
C ASN A 72 -30.23 -7.41 47.13
N VAL A 73 -29.29 -6.48 46.96
CA VAL A 73 -29.26 -5.59 45.79
C VAL A 73 -28.95 -6.40 44.52
N LEU A 74 -27.98 -7.33 44.57
CA LEU A 74 -27.69 -8.25 43.45
C LEU A 74 -28.89 -9.14 43.10
N LEU A 75 -29.64 -9.63 44.10
CA LEU A 75 -30.83 -10.45 43.87
C LEU A 75 -31.96 -9.64 43.22
N LYS A 76 -32.19 -8.40 43.66
CA LYS A 76 -33.22 -7.52 43.09
C LYS A 76 -32.86 -7.04 41.69
N ILE A 77 -31.60 -6.69 41.44
CA ILE A 77 -31.08 -6.43 40.09
C ILE A 77 -31.29 -7.67 39.23
N GLY A 78 -30.90 -8.86 39.72
CA GLY A 78 -31.13 -10.12 39.03
C GLY A 78 -32.60 -10.36 38.66
N ILE A 79 -33.54 -10.08 39.56
CA ILE A 79 -34.98 -10.21 39.29
C ILE A 79 -35.44 -9.23 38.21
N VAL A 80 -35.05 -7.95 38.30
CA VAL A 80 -35.41 -6.92 37.31
C VAL A 80 -34.81 -7.22 35.95
N THR A 81 -33.53 -7.62 35.89
CA THR A 81 -32.87 -8.05 34.66
C THR A 81 -33.53 -9.29 34.08
N THR A 82 -33.95 -10.24 34.91
CA THR A 82 -34.67 -11.44 34.47
C THR A 82 -36.04 -11.10 33.88
N HIS A 83 -36.80 -10.19 34.50
CA HIS A 83 -38.09 -9.75 33.96
C HIS A 83 -37.93 -8.93 32.68
N LEU A 84 -36.89 -8.10 32.56
CA LEU A 84 -36.56 -7.42 31.31
C LEU A 84 -36.17 -8.43 30.21
N CYS A 85 -35.35 -9.43 30.53
CA CYS A 85 -34.99 -10.50 29.59
C CYS A 85 -36.21 -11.32 29.16
N PHE A 86 -37.16 -11.63 30.06
CA PHE A 86 -38.40 -12.32 29.71
C PHE A 86 -39.36 -11.45 28.89
N ALA A 87 -39.42 -10.14 29.14
CA ALA A 87 -40.19 -9.22 28.31
C ALA A 87 -39.57 -9.09 26.90
N PHE A 88 -38.23 -9.06 26.81
CA PHE A 88 -37.51 -9.01 25.54
C PHE A 88 -37.63 -10.34 24.76
N LEU A 89 -37.49 -11.48 25.43
CA LEU A 89 -37.72 -12.80 24.82
C LEU A 89 -39.18 -12.97 24.42
N GLY A 90 -40.12 -12.55 25.27
CA GLY A 90 -41.55 -12.59 24.96
C GLY A 90 -41.90 -11.74 23.74
N TYR A 91 -41.30 -10.56 23.62
CA TYR A 91 -41.44 -9.70 22.45
C TYR A 91 -40.85 -10.33 21.18
N GLN A 92 -39.65 -10.91 21.27
CA GLN A 92 -38.99 -11.60 20.15
C GLN A 92 -39.79 -12.84 19.70
N ILE A 93 -40.32 -13.62 20.64
CA ILE A 93 -41.16 -14.80 20.35
C ILE A 93 -42.50 -14.37 19.77
N ALA A 94 -43.14 -13.31 20.29
CA ALA A 94 -44.40 -12.80 19.75
C ALA A 94 -44.23 -12.23 18.33
N ALA A 95 -43.13 -11.50 18.08
CA ALA A 95 -42.78 -11.01 16.75
C ALA A 95 -42.48 -12.15 15.77
N PHE A 96 -41.72 -13.16 16.19
CA PHE A 96 -41.44 -14.36 15.39
C PHE A 96 -42.70 -15.16 15.05
N LEU A 97 -43.60 -15.34 16.00
CA LEU A 97 -44.87 -16.03 15.80
C LEU A 97 -45.82 -15.24 14.89
N ALA A 98 -45.90 -13.91 15.04
CA ALA A 98 -46.70 -13.06 14.18
C ALA A 98 -46.18 -13.02 12.73
N PHE A 99 -44.86 -13.09 12.53
CA PHE A 99 -44.23 -13.10 11.21
C PHE A 99 -44.40 -14.43 10.47
N ASN A 100 -44.24 -15.56 11.15
CA ASN A 100 -44.26 -16.89 10.51
C ASN A 100 -45.65 -17.55 10.51
N PHE A 101 -46.54 -17.18 11.44
CA PHE A 101 -47.85 -17.79 11.62
C PHE A 101 -48.95 -16.73 11.82
N PRO A 102 -49.33 -15.98 10.78
CA PRO A 102 -50.26 -14.85 10.90
C PRO A 102 -51.66 -15.24 11.42
N ASN A 103 -52.08 -16.50 11.22
CA ASN A 103 -53.40 -16.98 11.64
C ASN A 103 -53.48 -17.43 13.10
N THR A 104 -52.35 -17.68 13.78
CA THR A 104 -52.34 -18.03 15.23
C THR A 104 -52.31 -16.79 16.13
N ALA A 105 -51.92 -15.63 15.60
CA ALA A 105 -51.94 -14.34 16.30
C ALA A 105 -53.36 -13.90 16.74
N ALA A 106 -54.41 -14.43 16.10
CA ALA A 106 -55.81 -14.13 16.43
C ALA A 106 -56.30 -14.70 17.79
N SER A 107 -55.52 -15.57 18.43
CA SER A 107 -55.85 -16.17 19.74
C SER A 107 -55.12 -15.53 20.92
N LEU A 108 -54.30 -14.50 20.68
CA LEU A 108 -53.59 -13.78 21.73
C LEU A 108 -54.58 -12.94 22.58
N PRO A 109 -54.40 -12.87 23.91
CA PRO A 109 -55.21 -12.01 24.78
C PRO A 109 -55.24 -10.58 24.22
N GLN A 110 -56.40 -9.91 24.21
CA GLN A 110 -56.58 -8.59 23.59
C GLN A 110 -55.59 -7.51 24.07
N GLY A 111 -54.97 -7.69 25.25
CA GLY A 111 -53.89 -6.81 25.75
C GLY A 111 -52.50 -7.01 25.11
N LEU A 112 -52.33 -8.02 24.25
CA LEU A 112 -51.09 -8.37 23.54
C LEU A 112 -51.24 -8.31 22.01
N ALA A 113 -52.41 -7.92 21.51
CA ALA A 113 -52.65 -7.75 20.08
C ALA A 113 -51.89 -6.51 19.58
N ILE A 114 -50.69 -6.74 19.04
CA ILE A 114 -49.92 -5.70 18.35
C ILE A 114 -50.66 -5.41 17.04
N ASN A 115 -51.20 -4.19 16.90
CA ASN A 115 -51.76 -3.71 15.64
C ASN A 115 -50.61 -3.45 14.67
N VAL A 116 -50.12 -4.51 14.02
CA VAL A 116 -49.07 -4.41 13.01
C VAL A 116 -49.70 -3.89 11.73
N ASN A 117 -49.28 -2.70 11.30
CA ASN A 117 -49.73 -2.12 10.03
C ASN A 117 -49.29 -3.03 8.86
N PRO A 118 -50.22 -3.59 8.07
CA PRO A 118 -49.90 -4.48 6.94
C PRO A 118 -48.98 -3.84 5.90
N GLN A 119 -49.02 -2.50 5.76
CA GLN A 119 -48.13 -1.77 4.86
C GLN A 119 -46.67 -1.88 5.32
N ILE A 120 -46.41 -1.78 6.62
CA ILE A 120 -45.06 -1.92 7.18
C ILE A 120 -44.50 -3.33 6.89
N VAL A 121 -45.33 -4.37 7.03
CA VAL A 121 -44.92 -5.75 6.72
C VAL A 121 -44.57 -5.89 5.24
N THR A 122 -45.34 -5.24 4.36
CA THR A 122 -45.11 -5.28 2.92
C THR A 122 -43.83 -4.53 2.54
N ASP A 123 -43.61 -3.34 3.10
CA ASP A 123 -42.42 -2.53 2.87
C ASP A 123 -41.15 -3.25 3.37
N ILE A 124 -41.21 -3.86 4.56
CA ILE A 124 -40.12 -4.69 5.10
C ILE A 124 -39.81 -5.85 4.16
N LYS A 125 -40.83 -6.51 3.61
CA LYS A 125 -40.63 -7.63 2.69
C LYS A 125 -39.94 -7.19 1.39
N VAL A 126 -40.33 -6.04 0.84
CA VAL A 126 -39.68 -5.46 -0.34
C VAL A 126 -38.22 -5.13 -0.03
N GLN A 127 -37.95 -4.41 1.07
CA GLN A 127 -36.58 -4.07 1.48
C GLN A 127 -35.72 -5.32 1.71
N THR A 128 -36.28 -6.36 2.31
CA THR A 128 -35.57 -7.63 2.52
C THR A 128 -35.18 -8.27 1.19
N SER A 129 -36.11 -8.33 0.23
CA SER A 129 -35.81 -8.87 -1.10
C SER A 129 -34.81 -8.03 -1.90
N GLU A 130 -34.82 -6.70 -1.74
CA GLU A 130 -33.82 -5.82 -2.35
C GLU A 130 -32.43 -6.04 -1.75
N LEU A 131 -32.33 -6.16 -0.43
CA LEU A 131 -31.06 -6.45 0.26
C LEU A 131 -30.52 -7.84 -0.07
N GLU A 132 -31.39 -8.85 -0.18
CA GLU A 132 -31.00 -10.20 -0.63
C GLU A 132 -30.38 -10.16 -2.03
N LYS A 133 -30.94 -9.36 -2.93
CA LYS A 133 -30.40 -9.18 -4.27
C LYS A 133 -29.05 -8.45 -4.24
N GLU A 134 -28.94 -7.34 -3.51
CA GLU A 134 -27.66 -6.61 -3.38
C GLU A 134 -26.57 -7.49 -2.77
N LEU A 135 -26.93 -8.37 -1.83
CA LEU A 135 -26.01 -9.32 -1.22
C LEU A 135 -25.51 -10.36 -2.22
N GLU A 136 -26.37 -10.90 -3.09
CA GLU A 136 -25.94 -11.85 -4.12
C GLU A 136 -25.07 -11.14 -5.18
N ASP A 137 -25.44 -9.95 -5.63
CA ASP A 137 -24.64 -9.16 -6.58
C ASP A 137 -23.22 -8.88 -6.01
N LYS A 138 -23.12 -8.51 -4.73
CA LYS A 138 -21.83 -8.29 -4.05
C LYS A 138 -21.00 -9.56 -3.89
N LYS A 139 -21.67 -10.71 -3.72
CA LYS A 139 -21.01 -12.00 -3.59
C LYS A 139 -20.43 -12.45 -4.94
N GLU A 140 -21.15 -12.23 -6.03
CA GLU A 140 -20.63 -12.44 -7.39
C GLU A 140 -19.42 -11.53 -7.67
N GLU A 141 -19.50 -10.23 -7.34
CA GLU A 141 -18.38 -9.29 -7.48
C GLU A 141 -17.15 -9.74 -6.64
N SER A 142 -17.38 -10.25 -5.44
CA SER A 142 -16.31 -10.80 -4.59
C SER A 142 -15.66 -12.03 -5.23
N GLN A 143 -16.44 -12.94 -5.81
CA GLN A 143 -15.92 -14.13 -6.47
C GLN A 143 -15.08 -13.77 -7.70
N GLU A 144 -15.51 -12.80 -8.51
CA GLU A 144 -14.73 -12.31 -9.66
C GLU A 144 -13.39 -11.70 -9.21
N LYS A 145 -13.39 -10.94 -8.11
CA LYS A 145 -12.16 -10.39 -7.53
C LYS A 145 -11.22 -11.49 -7.05
N ASP A 146 -11.73 -12.53 -6.40
CA ASP A 146 -10.92 -13.67 -5.94
C ASP A 146 -10.31 -14.43 -7.12
N GLU A 147 -11.05 -14.63 -8.21
CA GLU A 147 -10.51 -15.24 -9.44
C GLU A 147 -9.40 -14.39 -10.06
N ASN A 148 -9.57 -13.07 -10.09
CA ASN A 148 -8.55 -12.16 -10.61
C ASN A 148 -7.29 -12.13 -9.72
N ILE A 149 -7.46 -12.19 -8.40
CA ILE A 149 -6.33 -12.31 -7.45
C ILE A 149 -5.55 -13.60 -7.72
N ASN A 150 -6.23 -14.73 -7.91
CA ASN A 150 -5.56 -16.00 -8.20
C ASN A 150 -4.77 -15.95 -9.51
N LYS A 151 -5.33 -15.38 -10.59
CA LYS A 151 -4.61 -15.19 -11.86
C LYS A 151 -3.35 -14.33 -11.70
N LEU A 152 -3.45 -13.23 -10.96
CA LEU A 152 -2.30 -12.35 -10.70
C LEU A 152 -1.21 -13.06 -9.87
N GLN A 153 -1.59 -13.93 -8.92
CA GLN A 153 -0.63 -14.73 -8.15
C GLN A 153 0.11 -15.76 -9.03
N GLU A 154 -0.59 -16.37 -9.99
CA GLU A 154 0.03 -17.28 -10.97
C GLU A 154 1.02 -16.54 -11.87
N GLU A 155 0.63 -15.37 -12.41
CA GLU A 155 1.50 -14.53 -13.22
C GLU A 155 2.75 -14.08 -12.46
N LEU A 156 2.59 -13.66 -11.19
CA LEU A 156 3.70 -13.26 -10.33
C LEU A 156 4.67 -14.42 -10.12
N THR A 157 4.17 -15.62 -9.84
CA THR A 157 4.99 -16.83 -9.67
C THR A 157 5.74 -17.18 -10.96
N ALA A 158 5.11 -17.02 -12.13
CA ALA A 158 5.76 -17.24 -13.43
C ALA A 158 6.90 -16.24 -13.67
N LEU A 159 6.67 -14.95 -13.38
CA LEU A 159 7.68 -13.90 -13.51
C LEU A 159 8.86 -14.11 -12.56
N GLU A 160 8.62 -14.52 -11.31
CA GLU A 160 9.68 -14.85 -10.35
C GLU A 160 10.59 -15.98 -10.85
N ASN A 161 9.99 -17.01 -11.46
CA ASN A 161 10.74 -18.11 -12.07
C ASN A 161 11.56 -17.65 -13.28
N GLN A 162 10.99 -16.81 -14.15
CA GLN A 162 11.73 -16.22 -15.27
C GLN A 162 12.93 -15.41 -14.80
N LEU A 163 12.74 -14.56 -13.78
CA LEU A 163 13.81 -13.76 -13.17
C LEU A 163 14.94 -14.64 -12.60
N LYS A 164 14.59 -15.77 -11.97
CA LYS A 164 15.58 -16.73 -11.47
C LYS A 164 16.42 -17.31 -12.60
N VAL A 165 15.79 -17.75 -13.70
CA VAL A 165 16.50 -18.29 -14.87
C VAL A 165 17.40 -17.23 -15.51
N GLU A 166 16.93 -15.99 -15.64
CA GLU A 166 17.76 -14.90 -16.16
C GLU A 166 18.97 -14.61 -15.29
N ARG A 167 18.82 -14.61 -13.96
CA ARG A 167 19.95 -14.45 -13.03
C ARG A 167 20.98 -15.56 -13.17
N GLU A 168 20.55 -16.81 -13.31
CA GLU A 168 21.45 -17.94 -13.55
C GLU A 168 22.21 -17.79 -14.88
N ASN A 169 21.52 -17.32 -15.93
CA ASN A 169 22.15 -17.06 -17.23
C ASN A 169 23.16 -15.90 -17.18
N ILE A 170 22.87 -14.83 -16.44
CA ILE A 170 23.82 -13.73 -16.20
C ILE A 170 25.06 -14.25 -15.50
N SER A 171 24.90 -15.05 -14.43
CA SER A 171 26.03 -15.65 -13.70
C SER A 171 26.95 -16.48 -14.61
N LYS A 172 26.37 -17.29 -15.51
CA LYS A 172 27.16 -18.06 -16.50
C LYS A 172 27.92 -17.16 -17.47
N LYS A 173 27.29 -16.09 -17.95
CA LYS A 173 27.95 -15.11 -18.83
C LYS A 173 29.09 -14.40 -18.11
N ASP A 174 28.93 -14.06 -16.84
CA ASP A 174 30.00 -13.44 -16.04
C ASP A 174 31.19 -14.38 -15.86
N GLU A 175 30.95 -15.68 -15.66
CA GLU A 175 32.02 -16.70 -15.63
C GLU A 175 32.76 -16.79 -16.97
N ASP A 176 32.04 -16.76 -18.10
CA ASP A 176 32.66 -16.81 -19.42
C ASP A 176 33.44 -15.52 -19.75
N ILE A 177 32.93 -14.34 -19.34
CA ILE A 177 33.67 -13.08 -19.45
C ILE A 177 34.98 -13.16 -18.67
N ASN A 178 34.97 -13.69 -17.44
CA ASN A 178 36.17 -13.85 -16.64
C ASN A 178 37.21 -14.76 -17.31
N LYS A 179 36.78 -15.87 -17.92
CA LYS A 179 37.67 -16.75 -18.69
C LYS A 179 38.31 -16.03 -19.89
N LEU A 180 37.50 -15.29 -20.65
CA LEU A 180 38.00 -14.50 -21.79
C LEU A 180 38.99 -13.42 -21.36
N GLN A 181 38.74 -12.74 -20.24
CA GLN A 181 39.68 -11.75 -19.69
C GLN A 181 41.02 -12.38 -19.30
N GLN A 182 41.00 -13.57 -18.71
CA GLN A 182 42.23 -14.32 -18.41
C GLN A 182 42.99 -14.70 -19.68
N GLU A 183 42.28 -15.13 -20.72
CA GLU A 183 42.90 -15.48 -22.00
C GLU A 183 43.51 -14.27 -22.71
N ILE A 184 42.82 -13.12 -22.72
CA ILE A 184 43.35 -11.85 -23.24
C ILE A 184 44.65 -11.47 -22.51
N THR A 185 44.65 -11.57 -21.18
CA THR A 185 45.83 -11.27 -20.35
C THR A 185 47.01 -12.18 -20.72
N ARG A 186 46.76 -13.48 -20.89
CA ARG A 186 47.79 -14.45 -21.34
C ARG A 186 48.35 -14.07 -22.71
N LEU A 187 47.49 -13.80 -23.69
CA LEU A 187 47.93 -13.43 -25.04
C LEU A 187 48.72 -12.13 -25.08
N GLN A 188 48.35 -11.14 -24.25
CA GLN A 188 49.12 -9.90 -24.10
C GLN A 188 50.53 -10.13 -23.55
N GLN A 189 50.67 -11.05 -22.59
CA GLN A 189 51.97 -11.46 -22.06
C GLN A 189 52.82 -12.16 -23.13
N GLU A 190 52.23 -13.07 -23.90
CA GLU A 190 52.91 -13.76 -25.01
C GLU A 190 53.37 -12.79 -26.09
N LEU A 191 52.52 -11.83 -26.47
CA LEU A 191 52.86 -10.82 -27.45
C LEU A 191 54.00 -9.90 -26.97
N THR A 192 54.01 -9.57 -25.69
CA THR A 192 55.11 -8.80 -25.06
C THR A 192 56.41 -9.60 -25.06
N ALA A 193 56.36 -10.90 -24.76
CA ALA A 193 57.52 -11.78 -24.79
C ALA A 193 58.11 -11.91 -26.21
N LEU A 194 57.26 -12.10 -27.22
CA LEU A 194 57.67 -12.15 -28.63
C LEU A 194 58.29 -10.83 -29.09
N LYS A 195 57.73 -9.69 -28.69
CA LYS A 195 58.28 -8.36 -29.01
C LYS A 195 59.67 -8.14 -28.42
N ASN A 196 59.92 -8.70 -27.24
CA ASN A 196 61.19 -8.58 -26.53
C ASN A 196 62.21 -9.66 -26.92
N GLN A 197 61.89 -10.56 -27.86
CA GLN A 197 62.91 -11.45 -28.42
C GLN A 197 63.95 -10.61 -29.18
N PRO A 198 65.26 -10.81 -28.89
CA PRO A 198 66.32 -10.09 -29.58
C PRO A 198 66.29 -10.47 -31.07
N LYS A 199 66.04 -9.49 -31.94
CA LYS A 199 66.29 -9.61 -33.37
C LYS A 199 67.80 -9.59 -33.56
N GLU A 200 68.42 -10.75 -33.75
CA GLU A 200 69.70 -10.78 -34.46
C GLU A 200 69.45 -10.31 -35.92
N VAL A 201 70.39 -9.52 -36.49
CA VAL A 201 70.52 -9.11 -37.92
C VAL A 201 70.03 -7.65 -38.24
N PRO A 202 70.80 -6.83 -39.00
CA PRO A 202 71.43 -5.59 -38.54
C PRO A 202 70.67 -4.31 -38.95
N SER A 203 71.11 -3.22 -38.33
CA SER A 203 70.65 -1.83 -38.43
C SER A 203 70.29 -1.38 -39.85
N ILE A 204 69.02 -0.99 -40.04
CA ILE A 204 68.52 -0.16 -41.14
C ILE A 204 67.80 1.04 -40.48
N PRO A 205 67.93 2.28 -41.01
CA PRO A 205 67.61 3.50 -40.27
C PRO A 205 66.13 3.60 -39.91
N GLU A 206 65.86 4.04 -38.68
CA GLU A 206 64.53 4.30 -38.14
C GLU A 206 63.79 5.36 -38.97
N GLU A 207 62.83 4.92 -39.78
CA GLU A 207 61.78 5.77 -40.31
C GLU A 207 60.71 5.91 -39.22
N THR A 208 60.72 7.07 -38.55
CA THR A 208 59.78 7.42 -37.48
C THR A 208 58.36 7.57 -38.03
N THR A 209 57.63 6.47 -38.10
CA THR A 209 56.16 6.51 -38.19
C THR A 209 55.62 6.86 -36.81
N GLN A 210 55.44 8.18 -36.55
CA GLN A 210 54.68 8.67 -35.42
C GLN A 210 53.21 8.21 -35.55
N VAL A 211 52.91 7.04 -35.00
CA VAL A 211 51.54 6.62 -34.75
C VAL A 211 51.03 7.43 -33.56
N ASN A 212 50.08 8.33 -33.84
CA ASN A 212 49.41 9.24 -32.91
C ASN A 212 48.48 8.48 -31.93
N SER A 213 49.00 7.53 -31.15
CA SER A 213 48.23 6.58 -30.32
C SER A 213 47.92 7.07 -28.89
N SER A 214 47.95 8.38 -28.60
CA SER A 214 48.03 8.84 -27.19
C SER A 214 46.82 9.59 -26.63
N GLN A 215 45.71 9.72 -27.36
CA GLN A 215 44.50 10.39 -26.84
C GLN A 215 43.29 9.45 -26.89
N ALA A 216 42.73 9.15 -25.72
CA ALA A 216 41.44 8.48 -25.61
C ALA A 216 40.37 9.30 -26.33
N ARG A 217 39.53 8.62 -27.09
CA ARG A 217 38.41 9.22 -27.82
C ARG A 217 37.12 8.54 -27.42
N ALA A 218 36.03 9.29 -27.47
CA ALA A 218 34.69 8.73 -27.39
C ALA A 218 33.92 9.18 -28.62
N ASN A 219 33.06 8.31 -29.14
CA ASN A 219 32.12 8.65 -30.20
C ASN A 219 30.73 8.69 -29.57
N LEU A 220 30.11 9.87 -29.53
CA LEU A 220 28.77 10.06 -28.96
C LEU A 220 27.75 10.21 -30.09
N LYS A 221 26.79 9.28 -30.16
CA LYS A 221 25.73 9.23 -31.16
C LYS A 221 24.37 9.26 -30.47
N PRO A 222 23.85 10.46 -30.13
CA PRO A 222 22.44 10.58 -29.79
C PRO A 222 21.60 10.15 -31.00
N ASP A 223 20.44 9.55 -30.75
CA ASP A 223 19.53 9.10 -31.80
C ASP A 223 18.92 10.26 -32.62
N LYS A 224 18.85 11.46 -32.02
CA LYS A 224 18.39 12.71 -32.65
C LYS A 224 19.23 13.88 -32.16
N GLU A 225 19.15 15.02 -32.84
CA GLU A 225 19.78 16.27 -32.38
C GLU A 225 18.77 17.20 -31.66
N ARG A 226 17.47 16.92 -31.81
CA ARG A 226 16.37 17.68 -31.20
C ARG A 226 15.38 16.75 -30.53
N TYR A 227 15.00 17.10 -29.31
CA TYR A 227 14.08 16.35 -28.45
C TYR A 227 13.02 17.28 -27.87
N THR A 228 11.89 16.74 -27.44
CA THR A 228 10.96 17.52 -26.58
C THR A 228 11.31 17.37 -25.10
N ASP A 229 10.84 18.28 -24.25
CA ASP A 229 10.88 18.05 -22.81
C ASP A 229 10.12 16.76 -22.48
N LEU A 230 10.66 16.00 -21.52
CA LEU A 230 10.21 14.64 -21.14
C LEU A 230 10.47 13.53 -22.18
N GLU A 231 11.00 13.83 -23.38
CA GLU A 231 11.42 12.81 -24.33
C GLU A 231 12.70 12.10 -23.85
N ASN A 232 12.75 10.79 -24.05
CA ASN A 232 13.92 9.99 -23.73
C ASN A 232 14.99 10.17 -24.81
N ILE A 233 16.18 10.59 -24.38
CA ILE A 233 17.37 10.75 -25.21
C ILE A 233 18.16 9.45 -25.15
N LEU A 234 18.20 8.71 -26.26
CA LEU A 234 19.03 7.52 -26.37
C LEU A 234 20.38 7.91 -26.95
N VAL A 235 21.45 7.60 -26.23
CA VAL A 235 22.82 7.89 -26.64
C VAL A 235 23.57 6.60 -26.81
N ASN A 236 23.90 6.26 -28.05
CA ASN A 236 24.87 5.21 -28.34
C ASN A 236 26.28 5.78 -28.25
N PHE A 237 27.22 5.01 -27.71
CA PHE A 237 28.60 5.46 -27.62
C PHE A 237 29.60 4.32 -27.76
N SER A 238 30.80 4.68 -28.22
CA SER A 238 31.97 3.80 -28.26
C SER A 238 33.20 4.56 -27.76
N PHE A 239 34.13 3.85 -27.15
CA PHE A 239 35.39 4.41 -26.68
C PHE A 239 36.56 3.76 -27.42
N GLU A 240 37.56 4.57 -27.78
CA GLU A 240 38.77 4.12 -28.44
C GLU A 240 39.98 4.54 -27.62
N ASN A 241 40.99 3.66 -27.53
CA ASN A 241 42.23 3.90 -26.79
C ASN A 241 42.03 4.25 -25.31
N ILE A 242 41.16 3.51 -24.61
CA ILE A 242 40.85 3.69 -23.18
C ILE A 242 41.47 2.62 -22.27
N ASP A 243 42.44 1.85 -22.74
CA ASP A 243 43.04 0.72 -22.01
C ASP A 243 43.65 1.11 -20.64
N TYR A 244 43.99 2.39 -20.46
CA TYR A 244 44.50 2.95 -19.21
C TYR A 244 43.42 3.54 -18.29
N ALA A 245 42.16 3.58 -18.72
CA ALA A 245 41.05 4.14 -17.95
C ALA A 245 40.46 3.07 -17.02
N LYS A 246 40.34 3.40 -15.73
CA LYS A 246 39.73 2.50 -14.73
C LYS A 246 38.21 2.41 -14.86
N SER A 247 37.59 3.48 -15.38
CA SER A 247 36.14 3.59 -15.56
C SER A 247 35.82 4.74 -16.52
N TYR A 248 34.64 4.75 -17.11
CA TYR A 248 34.12 5.88 -17.87
C TYR A 248 32.73 6.31 -17.39
N ARG A 249 32.28 7.47 -17.84
CA ARG A 249 31.00 8.07 -17.45
C ARG A 249 30.44 8.93 -18.58
N ILE A 250 29.14 8.82 -18.81
CA ILE A 250 28.38 9.73 -19.67
C ILE A 250 27.46 10.61 -18.80
N GLN A 251 27.37 11.90 -19.14
CA GLN A 251 26.52 12.86 -18.44
C GLN A 251 25.70 13.67 -19.44
N LEU A 252 24.48 14.03 -19.05
CA LEU A 252 23.68 15.04 -19.73
C LEU A 252 23.61 16.29 -18.86
N VAL A 253 24.04 17.44 -19.39
CA VAL A 253 24.09 18.70 -18.65
C VAL A 253 23.58 19.87 -19.51
N PRO A 254 23.02 20.94 -18.93
CA PRO A 254 22.73 22.15 -19.69
C PRO A 254 23.99 22.70 -20.37
N SER A 255 23.86 23.21 -21.59
CA SER A 255 24.95 23.90 -22.28
C SER A 255 25.45 25.05 -21.41
N ASN A 256 26.77 25.25 -21.36
CA ASN A 256 27.49 26.19 -20.46
C ASN A 256 27.70 25.73 -19.00
N THR A 257 27.27 24.53 -18.63
CA THR A 257 27.61 23.98 -17.31
C THR A 257 29.12 23.76 -17.17
N PRO A 258 29.82 24.25 -16.13
CA PRO A 258 31.25 24.00 -15.95
C PRO A 258 31.60 22.51 -15.93
N VAL A 259 32.78 22.12 -16.41
CA VAL A 259 33.22 20.71 -16.44
C VAL A 259 33.30 20.10 -15.02
N SER A 260 33.47 20.93 -14.00
CA SER A 260 33.53 20.55 -12.58
C SER A 260 32.17 20.29 -11.92
N TYR A 261 31.05 20.49 -12.62
CA TYR A 261 29.71 20.50 -12.02
C TYR A 261 29.26 19.14 -11.46
N ARG A 262 28.98 19.13 -10.15
CA ARG A 262 28.39 18.12 -9.24
C ARG A 262 27.09 17.42 -9.64
N ASP A 263 26.10 18.21 -10.06
CA ASP A 263 24.71 17.89 -9.72
C ASP A 263 23.84 17.56 -10.94
N SER A 264 24.45 16.95 -11.95
CA SER A 264 23.76 16.50 -13.14
C SER A 264 23.43 15.01 -13.08
N PRO A 265 22.38 14.56 -13.79
CA PRO A 265 22.13 13.13 -13.99
C PRO A 265 23.38 12.45 -14.51
N ARG A 266 23.85 11.44 -13.77
CA ARG A 266 25.07 10.70 -14.05
C ARG A 266 24.73 9.23 -14.16
N LYS A 267 25.14 8.61 -15.25
CA LYS A 267 25.24 7.16 -15.31
C LYS A 267 26.72 6.82 -15.38
N THR A 268 27.19 6.17 -14.32
CA THR A 268 28.46 5.44 -14.39
C THR A 268 28.11 4.15 -15.10
N VAL A 269 28.67 4.00 -16.28
CA VAL A 269 28.35 2.91 -17.20
C VAL A 269 29.40 1.84 -17.00
N GLY A 270 29.00 0.57 -16.95
CA GLY A 270 29.95 -0.55 -16.91
C GLY A 270 30.74 -0.61 -18.20
N GLN A 271 31.92 -1.26 -18.23
CA GLN A 271 32.78 -1.26 -19.42
C GLN A 271 32.12 -1.77 -20.72
N ASN A 272 30.97 -2.44 -20.62
CA ASN A 272 30.29 -3.12 -21.72
C ASN A 272 28.99 -2.48 -22.19
N ASP A 273 28.49 -1.39 -21.60
CA ASP A 273 27.27 -0.79 -22.13
C ASP A 273 27.64 0.13 -23.30
N ASN A 274 27.04 -0.10 -24.47
CA ASN A 274 27.25 0.72 -25.67
C ASN A 274 26.16 1.80 -25.85
N SER A 275 25.25 1.90 -24.89
CA SER A 275 24.15 2.87 -24.92
C SER A 275 23.70 3.29 -23.53
N THR A 276 23.13 4.49 -23.44
CA THR A 276 22.53 5.01 -22.21
C THR A 276 21.35 5.90 -22.57
N GLN A 277 20.40 6.00 -21.64
CA GLN A 277 19.22 6.83 -21.80
C GLN A 277 19.20 7.94 -20.74
N PHE A 278 18.84 9.15 -21.18
CA PHE A 278 18.61 10.31 -20.33
C PHE A 278 17.21 10.89 -20.57
N THR A 279 16.65 11.57 -19.58
CA THR A 279 15.40 12.31 -19.73
C THR A 279 15.65 13.75 -19.22
N PRO A 280 15.59 14.77 -20.08
CA PRO A 280 15.79 16.15 -19.67
C PRO A 280 14.57 16.63 -18.87
N ARG A 281 14.81 17.47 -17.87
CA ARG A 281 13.73 17.99 -17.00
C ARG A 281 13.10 19.27 -17.51
N THR A 282 13.81 20.02 -18.34
CA THR A 282 13.38 21.32 -18.88
C THR A 282 13.86 21.48 -20.31
N SER A 283 13.16 22.28 -21.10
CA SER A 283 13.64 22.73 -22.40
C SER A 283 14.90 23.59 -22.27
N GLY A 284 15.71 23.61 -23.32
CA GLY A 284 16.99 24.32 -23.38
C GLY A 284 18.03 23.60 -24.22
N ASN A 285 19.21 24.21 -24.32
CA ASN A 285 20.38 23.59 -24.94
C ASN A 285 21.08 22.69 -23.93
N TYR A 286 21.45 21.48 -24.34
CA TYR A 286 22.16 20.52 -23.52
C TYR A 286 23.43 20.02 -24.21
N GLU A 287 24.33 19.45 -23.41
CA GLU A 287 25.51 18.74 -23.86
C GLU A 287 25.54 17.34 -23.23
N ILE A 288 25.80 16.35 -24.06
CA ILE A 288 26.20 15.02 -23.64
C ILE A 288 27.72 15.03 -23.52
N ARG A 289 28.25 14.59 -22.38
CA ARG A 289 29.68 14.61 -22.08
C ARG A 289 30.21 13.23 -21.73
N ALA A 290 31.33 12.85 -22.32
CA ALA A 290 32.04 11.61 -22.01
C ALA A 290 33.30 11.89 -21.20
N TYR A 291 33.44 11.17 -20.09
CA TYR A 291 34.59 11.26 -19.21
C TYR A 291 35.25 9.91 -19.01
N ILE A 292 36.57 9.93 -18.85
CA ILE A 292 37.36 8.77 -18.39
C ILE A 292 37.99 9.06 -17.03
N ASN A 293 38.13 8.02 -16.22
CA ASN A 293 38.82 8.08 -14.95
C ASN A 293 40.24 7.52 -15.10
N THR A 294 41.24 8.38 -14.95
CA THR A 294 42.66 7.99 -15.02
C THR A 294 43.22 7.58 -13.64
N GLY A 295 42.36 7.34 -12.66
CA GLY A 295 42.70 6.98 -11.29
C GLY A 295 42.75 8.14 -10.31
N THR A 296 43.27 9.31 -10.73
CA THR A 296 43.38 10.51 -9.87
C THR A 296 42.34 11.57 -10.20
N GLN A 297 41.81 11.58 -11.42
CA GLN A 297 40.87 12.59 -11.89
C GLN A 297 39.99 12.06 -13.02
N TRP A 298 38.84 12.71 -13.18
CA TRP A 298 37.97 12.53 -14.34
C TRP A 298 38.38 13.53 -15.42
N LYS A 299 38.71 13.03 -16.61
CA LYS A 299 39.06 13.84 -17.77
C LYS A 299 37.93 13.80 -18.79
N LEU A 300 37.45 14.97 -19.21
CA LEU A 300 36.52 15.10 -20.33
C LEU A 300 37.25 14.74 -21.63
N ILE A 301 36.67 13.86 -22.43
CA ILE A 301 37.26 13.41 -23.70
C ILE A 301 36.36 13.66 -24.91
N GLU A 302 35.06 13.82 -24.74
CA GLU A 302 34.14 14.17 -25.84
C GLU A 302 32.93 14.95 -25.32
N ARG A 303 32.35 15.79 -26.18
CA ARG A 303 31.07 16.47 -25.95
C ARG A 303 30.25 16.56 -27.23
N LYS A 304 28.94 16.34 -27.12
CA LYS A 304 27.98 16.49 -28.22
C LYS A 304 26.81 17.37 -27.77
N ALA A 305 26.55 18.43 -28.52
CA ALA A 305 25.41 19.31 -28.25
C ALA A 305 24.10 18.70 -28.76
N ILE A 306 23.02 18.95 -28.02
CA ILE A 306 21.64 18.62 -28.40
C ILE A 306 20.70 19.75 -27.97
N GLU A 307 19.53 19.81 -28.57
CA GLU A 307 18.50 20.81 -28.27
C GLU A 307 17.25 20.12 -27.71
N VAL A 308 16.68 20.65 -26.62
CA VAL A 308 15.43 20.18 -26.03
C VAL A 308 14.39 21.30 -26.12
N THR A 309 13.33 21.11 -26.89
CA THR A 309 12.25 22.07 -27.08
C THR A 309 11.07 21.76 -26.15
N LYS A 310 10.26 22.75 -25.82
CA LYS A 310 9.05 22.53 -25.03
C LYS A 310 8.01 21.79 -25.89
N VAL A 311 7.33 20.78 -25.35
CA VAL A 311 6.16 20.18 -26.00
C VAL A 311 5.14 21.29 -26.27
N PRO A 312 4.63 21.44 -27.50
CA PRO A 312 3.60 22.42 -27.79
C PRO A 312 2.35 22.11 -26.95
N GLU A 313 1.89 23.08 -26.17
CA GLU A 313 0.65 22.96 -25.41
C GLU A 313 -0.51 22.86 -26.42
N PHE A 314 -1.11 21.67 -26.53
CA PHE A 314 -2.34 21.51 -27.28
C PHE A 314 -3.42 22.32 -26.58
N LYS A 315 -3.80 23.46 -27.19
CA LYS A 315 -5.02 24.15 -26.82
C LYS A 315 -6.18 23.26 -27.26
N VAL A 316 -6.87 22.67 -26.29
CA VAL A 316 -8.18 22.07 -26.52
C VAL A 316 -9.13 23.26 -26.70
N GLU A 317 -9.55 23.51 -27.94
CA GLU A 317 -10.60 24.47 -28.27
C GLU A 317 -11.98 23.91 -27.94
#